data_AF-W1WVP5-F1
#
_entry.id   AF-W1WVP5-F1
#
_cell.length_a   1.000
_cell.length_b   1.000
_cell.length_c   1.000
_cell.angle_alpha   90.00
_cell.angle_beta   90.00
_cell.angle_gamma   90.00
#
_symmetry.space_group_name_H-M   'P 1'
#
loop_
_entity.id
_entity.type
_entity.pdbx_description
1 polymer ?
#
loop_
_entity_poly.entity_id
_entity_poly.type
_entity_poly.pdbx_seq_one_letter_code
_entity_poly.pdbx_strand_id
1 'polypeptide(L)' 'EDSHVLVEEFVAGTEYRFFILDGKCEAVVLRVAANVVGDGSSSIRELVEKKNQDPLRGRDHRSPLEIINL' A
#
# COMPACT_ATOMS: atom_id res chain seq x y z
N GLU A 1 23.36 -0.30 6.44
CA GLU A 1 23.11 1.12 6.21
C GLU A 1 23.59 1.47 4.82
N ASP A 2 22.90 2.38 4.14
CA ASP A 2 23.32 2.89 2.83
C ASP A 2 24.35 4.01 3.01
N SER A 3 25.35 4.09 2.13
CA SER A 3 26.42 5.10 2.18
C SER A 3 26.15 6.33 1.31
N HIS A 4 25.05 6.35 0.55
CA HIS A 4 24.71 7.43 -0.37
C HIS A 4 23.44 8.17 0.06
N VAL A 5 23.35 9.46 -0.31
CA VAL A 5 22.20 10.32 -0.02
C VAL A 5 21.64 10.85 -1.34
N LEU A 6 20.33 10.73 -1.50
CA LEU A 6 19.56 11.37 -2.57
C LEU A 6 18.86 12.61 -2.02
N VAL A 7 18.96 13.74 -2.71
CA VAL A 7 18.29 14.99 -2.35
C VAL A 7 17.47 15.45 -3.55
N GLU A 8 16.18 15.70 -3.32
CA GLU A 8 15.21 16.06 -4.35
C GLU A 8 14.33 17.25 -3.91
N GLU A 9 13.74 17.94 -4.88
CA GLU A 9 12.76 18.99 -4.61
C GLU A 9 11.44 18.39 -4.07
N PHE A 10 10.84 19.03 -3.07
CA PHE A 10 9.54 18.63 -2.56
C PHE A 10 8.41 19.16 -3.45
N VAL A 11 7.73 18.26 -4.14
CA VAL A 11 6.52 18.57 -4.92
C VAL A 11 5.29 18.08 -4.17
N ALA A 12 4.44 19.01 -3.73
CA ALA A 12 3.20 18.68 -3.03
C ALA A 12 2.16 18.07 -3.98
N GLY A 13 1.46 17.03 -3.52
CA GLY A 13 0.42 16.37 -4.28
C GLY A 13 0.17 14.94 -3.81
N THR A 14 -0.68 14.23 -4.54
CA THR A 14 -0.87 12.78 -4.35
C THR A 14 -0.10 12.03 -5.44
N GLU A 15 0.72 11.06 -5.05
CA GLU A 15 1.45 10.20 -6.00
C GLU A 15 0.50 9.22 -6.67
N TYR A 16 0.58 9.13 -8.00
CA TYR A 16 -0.09 8.12 -8.81
C TYR A 16 0.94 7.40 -9.69
N ARG A 17 0.74 6.10 -9.89
CA ARG A 17 1.57 5.30 -10.80
C ARG A 17 0.77 4.95 -12.04
N PHE A 18 1.27 5.39 -13.19
CA PHE A 18 0.67 5.15 -14.51
C PHE A 18 1.34 3.94 -15.16
N PHE A 19 0.53 3.04 -15.73
CA PHE A 19 0.99 1.92 -16.53
C PHE A 19 0.71 2.21 -18.00
N ILE A 20 1.78 2.38 -18.78
CA ILE A 20 1.72 2.71 -20.20
C ILE A 20 2.08 1.47 -21.02
N LEU A 21 1.24 1.09 -21.97
CA LEU A 21 1.48 0.02 -22.94
C LEU A 21 1.17 0.55 -24.35
N ASP A 22 2.09 0.34 -25.29
CA ASP A 22 1.96 0.81 -26.68
C ASP A 22 1.59 2.31 -26.80
N GLY A 23 2.18 3.14 -25.92
CA GLY A 23 1.95 4.59 -25.89
C GLY A 23 0.60 5.01 -25.29
N LYS A 24 -0.19 4.07 -24.76
CA LYS A 24 -1.49 4.32 -24.13
C LYS A 24 -1.44 4.07 -22.63
N CYS A 25 -2.15 4.89 -21.86
CA CYS A 25 -2.33 4.67 -20.43
C CYS A 25 -3.43 3.64 -20.20
N GLU A 26 -3.03 2.43 -19.83
CA GLU A 26 -3.96 1.30 -19.63
C GLU A 26 -4.44 1.22 -18.17
N ALA A 27 -3.64 1.67 -17.20
CA ALA A 27 -4.02 1.69 -15.80
C ALA A 27 -3.35 2.82 -15.02
N VAL A 28 -4.00 3.26 -13.95
CA VAL A 28 -3.47 4.18 -12.96
C VAL A 28 -3.76 3.62 -11.58
N VAL A 29 -2.78 3.66 -10.68
CA VAL A 29 -2.94 3.17 -9.31
C VAL A 29 -2.48 4.22 -8.29
N LEU A 30 -3.28 4.36 -7.23
CA LEU A 30 -2.94 5.08 -6.01
C LEU A 30 -2.58 4.06 -4.93
N ARG A 31 -1.48 4.30 -4.21
CA ARG A 31 -1.13 3.54 -3.01
C ARG A 31 -1.36 4.40 -1.78
N VAL A 32 -1.98 3.82 -0.77
CA VAL A 32 -2.19 4.44 0.55
C VAL A 32 -1.43 3.64 1.60
N ALA A 33 -0.99 4.31 2.67
CA ALA A 33 -0.38 3.66 3.82
C ALA A 33 -1.33 2.61 4.44
N ALA A 34 -0.77 1.56 5.05
CA ALA A 34 -1.57 0.54 5.72
C ALA A 34 -2.47 1.16 6.79
N ASN A 35 -3.75 0.81 6.78
CA ASN A 35 -4.77 1.40 7.65
C ASN A 35 -5.87 0.39 7.98
N VAL A 36 -6.70 0.71 8.96
CA VAL A 36 -8.00 0.08 9.22
C VAL A 36 -9.06 1.16 9.43
N VAL A 37 -10.34 0.80 9.28
CA VAL A 37 -11.46 1.71 9.57
C VAL A 37 -12.13 1.22 10.84
N GLY A 38 -12.26 2.11 11.82
CA GLY A 38 -12.93 1.79 13.08
C GLY A 38 -14.41 1.47 12.86
N ASP A 39 -14.88 0.38 13.46
CA ASP A 39 -16.29 -0.03 13.43
C ASP A 39 -17.06 0.33 14.72
N GLY A 40 -16.40 0.98 15.68
CA GLY A 40 -16.98 1.40 16.96
C GLY A 40 -17.03 0.30 18.04
N SER A 41 -16.58 -0.92 17.75
CA SER A 41 -16.67 -2.05 18.68
C SER A 41 -15.37 -2.87 18.79
N SER A 42 -14.69 -3.09 17.66
CA SER A 42 -13.46 -3.86 17.56
C SER A 42 -12.24 -3.02 17.95
N SER A 43 -11.27 -3.64 18.61
CA SER A 43 -9.93 -3.09 18.79
C SER A 43 -9.18 -2.99 17.46
N ILE A 44 -8.12 -2.17 17.42
CA ILE A 44 -7.26 -2.06 16.23
C ILE A 44 -6.69 -3.43 15.82
N ARG A 45 -6.33 -4.27 16.80
CA ARG A 45 -5.79 -5.61 16.56
C ARG A 45 -6.81 -6.50 15.83
N GLU A 46 -8.05 -6.53 16.31
CA GLU A 46 -9.13 -7.30 15.67
C GLU A 46 -9.46 -6.77 14.27
N LEU A 47 -9.44 -5.45 14.06
CA LEU A 47 -9.63 -4.85 12.75
C LEU A 47 -8.52 -5.23 11.76
N VAL A 48 -7.27 -5.27 12.23
CA VAL A 48 -6.12 -5.71 11.43
C VAL A 48 -6.24 -7.19 11.09
N GLU A 49 -6.57 -8.04 12.07
CA GLU A 49 -6.80 -9.47 11.86
C GLU A 49 -7.92 -9.70 10.84
N LYS A 50 -9.04 -8.98 10.94
CA LYS A 50 -10.13 -9.02 9.98
C LYS A 50 -9.70 -8.58 8.59
N LYS A 51 -8.96 -7.47 8.46
CA LYS A 51 -8.45 -7.00 7.16
C LYS A 51 -7.45 -7.97 6.53
N ASN A 52 -6.68 -8.68 7.35
CA ASN A 52 -5.73 -9.70 6.93
C ASN A 52 -6.38 -11.02 6.48
N GLN A 53 -7.69 -11.20 6.67
CA GLN A 53 -8.44 -12.36 6.12
C GLN A 53 -8.73 -12.24 4.62
N ASP A 54 -8.46 -11.09 4.00
CA ASP A 54 -8.56 -10.92 2.55
C ASP A 54 -7.64 -11.94 1.84
N PRO A 55 -8.16 -12.82 0.97
CA PRO A 55 -7.36 -13.85 0.29
C PRO A 55 -6.27 -13.28 -0.62
N LEU A 56 -6.34 -11.99 -0.97
CA LEU A 56 -5.30 -11.29 -1.71
C LEU A 56 -4.09 -10.91 -0.84
N ARG A 57 -4.19 -11.04 0.49
CA ARG A 57 -3.11 -10.79 1.44
C ARG A 57 -2.34 -12.05 1.77
N GLY A 58 -1.03 -11.96 1.68
CA GLY A 58 -0.09 -13.05 1.95
C GLY A 58 1.23 -12.52 2.48
N ARG A 59 2.27 -13.35 2.37
CA ARG A 59 3.61 -13.06 2.89
C ARG A 59 4.65 -13.19 1.79
N ASP A 60 5.84 -12.69 2.08
CA ASP A 60 7.04 -12.87 1.27
C ASP A 60 6.93 -12.30 -0.16
N HIS A 61 6.07 -11.29 -0.37
CA HIS A 61 5.84 -10.63 -1.65
C HIS A 61 5.30 -11.57 -2.74
N ARG A 62 4.57 -12.63 -2.33
CA ARG A 62 4.02 -13.65 -3.23
C ARG A 62 2.52 -13.47 -3.53
N SER A 63 1.91 -12.44 -2.99
CA SER A 63 0.50 -12.10 -3.14
C SER A 63 0.34 -10.65 -3.58
N PRO A 64 -0.82 -10.27 -4.15
CA PRO A 64 -1.07 -8.88 -4.56
C PRO A 64 -0.94 -7.87 -3.41
N LEU A 65 -1.28 -8.28 -2.19
CA LEU A 65 -1.18 -7.47 -0.97
C LEU A 65 -0.37 -8.22 0.10
N GLU A 66 0.28 -7.48 0.99
CA GLU A 66 0.98 -8.06 2.14
C GLU A 66 0.10 -8.06 3.40
N ILE A 67 0.37 -8.99 4.31
CA ILE A 67 -0.19 -9.00 5.66
C ILE A 67 0.27 -7.74 6.42
N ILE A 68 -0.65 -7.07 7.09
CA ILE A 68 -0.36 -5.96 7.98
C ILE A 68 0.16 -6.53 9.30
N ASN A 69 1.42 -6.24 9.63
CA ASN A 69 2.03 -6.58 10.92
C ASN A 69 1.87 -5.41 11.90
N LEU A 70 1.56 -5.73 13.15
CA LEU A 70 1.48 -4.79 14.28
C LEU A 70 2.81 -4.66 15.00
#